data_AF-A0A967WW04-F1
#
_entry.id   AF-A0A967WW04-F1
#
_cell.length_a   1.000
_cell.length_b   1.000
_cell.length_c   1.000
_cell.angle_alpha   90.00
_cell.angle_beta   90.00
_cell.angle_gamma   90.00
#
_symmetry.space_group_name_H-M   'P 1'
#
loop_
_entity.id
_entity.type
_entity.pdbx_description
1 polymer ?
#
loop_
_entity_poly.entity_id
_entity_poly.type
_entity_poly.pdbx_seq_one_letter_code
_entity_poly.pdbx_strand_id
1 'polypeptide(L)'
;MRMGRWRVALLLGILAGPLVLLATHGARVLERVSVATDGTQGDDDSFHPSLSADGRFVAFDSKAENLGSLPKSTKRDVFLRDTCIGAPAGCTPSTILISQCNGQALQFGSDSPSVSADGRFVAFDSDCSDLHPRDFFVNSVYLFDTCIGAPAGCTPSTIFVSEAAPFGFTDSG
;
A
#
# COMPACT_ATOMS: atom_id res chain seq x y z
N MET A 1 75.12 21.58 -27.60
CA MET A 1 75.22 22.64 -26.57
C MET A 1 74.06 23.62 -26.77
N ARG A 2 73.33 23.92 -25.67
CA ARG A 2 72.47 25.10 -25.35
C ARG A 2 71.26 25.40 -26.27
N MET A 3 70.03 25.11 -25.85
CA MET A 3 69.11 25.88 -24.98
C MET A 3 68.60 27.22 -25.56
N GLY A 4 67.26 27.34 -25.69
CA GLY A 4 66.51 28.59 -25.82
C GLY A 4 64.98 28.39 -25.76
N ARG A 5 64.36 28.69 -24.60
CA ARG A 5 62.89 28.81 -24.37
C ARG A 5 62.41 30.14 -25.02
N TRP A 6 61.15 30.37 -25.42
CA TRP A 6 60.01 30.86 -24.60
C TRP A 6 58.68 30.98 -25.43
N ARG A 7 57.56 30.84 -24.69
CA ARG A 7 56.08 30.96 -24.89
C ARG A 7 55.58 32.03 -25.91
N VAL A 8 54.38 31.99 -26.55
CA VAL A 8 52.94 32.15 -26.10
C VAL A 8 52.08 32.00 -27.39
N ALA A 9 50.88 31.38 -27.45
CA ALA A 9 49.58 32.08 -27.36
C ALA A 9 48.34 31.14 -27.51
N LEU A 10 47.32 31.54 -26.75
CA LEU A 10 45.93 31.09 -26.64
C LEU A 10 45.19 30.94 -28.00
N LEU A 11 44.36 29.90 -28.16
CA LEU A 11 43.24 29.91 -29.12
C LEU A 11 42.00 29.18 -28.55
N LEU A 12 40.93 29.96 -28.37
CA LEU A 12 39.49 29.66 -28.53
C LEU A 12 38.91 28.57 -27.59
N GLY A 13 38.09 28.87 -26.57
CA GLY A 13 36.88 29.69 -26.60
C GLY A 13 35.66 28.80 -26.31
N ILE A 14 35.49 28.35 -25.06
CA ILE A 14 34.27 27.63 -24.65
C ILE A 14 33.22 28.70 -24.31
N LEU A 15 32.26 28.89 -25.23
CA LEU A 15 31.01 29.59 -24.94
C LEU A 15 30.23 28.76 -23.92
N ALA A 16 30.35 29.11 -22.64
CA ALA A 16 29.41 28.67 -21.62
C ALA A 16 28.06 29.36 -21.92
N GLY A 17 27.16 28.66 -22.62
CA GLY A 17 25.76 29.07 -22.70
C GLY A 17 25.16 29.11 -21.29
N PRO A 18 24.13 29.93 -21.02
CA PRO A 18 23.51 29.94 -19.72
C PRO A 18 22.92 28.56 -19.48
N LEU A 19 23.45 27.87 -18.47
CA LEU A 19 22.84 26.69 -17.89
C LEU A 19 21.50 27.15 -17.33
N VAL A 20 20.43 26.99 -18.12
CA VAL A 20 19.07 27.15 -17.61
C VAL A 20 18.85 25.98 -16.67
N LEU A 21 19.14 26.20 -15.39
CA LEU A 21 18.70 25.30 -14.33
C LEU A 21 17.18 25.45 -14.26
N LEU A 22 16.46 24.62 -15.01
CA LEU A 22 15.05 24.37 -14.72
C LEU A 22 15.02 23.66 -13.37
N ALA A 23 15.03 24.44 -12.29
CA ALA A 23 14.53 23.97 -11.02
C ALA A 23 13.03 23.78 -11.21
N THR A 24 12.65 22.58 -11.68
CA THR A 24 11.28 22.10 -11.55
C THR A 24 11.04 21.99 -10.05
N HIS A 25 10.55 23.07 -9.45
CA HIS A 25 9.87 22.96 -8.17
C HIS A 25 8.75 21.96 -8.45
N GLY A 26 8.93 20.75 -7.91
CA GLY A 26 8.12 19.59 -8.24
C GLY A 26 6.66 20.00 -8.27
N ALA A 27 6.01 19.74 -9.41
CA ALA A 27 4.58 19.94 -9.52
C ALA A 27 3.95 19.27 -8.28
N ARG A 28 3.14 20.02 -7.53
CA ARG A 28 2.30 19.42 -6.50
C ARG A 28 1.30 18.55 -7.24
N VAL A 29 1.64 17.28 -7.41
CA VAL A 29 0.76 16.29 -7.99
C VAL A 29 -0.23 15.92 -6.90
N LEU A 30 -1.49 16.32 -7.09
CA LEU A 30 -2.60 15.79 -6.32
C LEU A 30 -3.10 14.56 -7.08
N GLU A 31 -2.94 13.38 -6.48
CA GLU A 31 -3.37 12.13 -7.07
C GLU A 31 -4.49 11.51 -6.23
N ARG A 32 -5.52 10.99 -6.91
CA ARG A 32 -6.53 10.15 -6.26
C ARG A 32 -5.97 8.75 -6.08
N VAL A 33 -5.88 8.30 -4.84
CA VAL A 33 -5.37 6.97 -4.51
C VAL A 33 -6.43 5.88 -4.61
N SER A 34 -7.70 6.22 -4.36
CA SER A 34 -8.86 5.31 -4.46
C SER A 34 -9.28 5.09 -5.92
N VAL A 35 -8.41 4.41 -6.65
CA VAL A 35 -8.59 4.03 -8.06
C VAL A 35 -8.34 2.53 -8.22
N ALA A 36 -8.94 1.94 -9.25
CA ALA A 36 -8.69 0.56 -9.63
C ALA A 36 -7.25 0.37 -10.16
N THR A 37 -6.81 -0.87 -10.34
CA THR A 37 -5.48 -1.19 -10.89
C THR A 37 -5.24 -0.56 -12.26
N ASP A 38 -6.27 -0.46 -13.10
CA ASP A 38 -6.20 0.18 -14.42
C ASP A 38 -6.31 1.72 -14.39
N GLY A 39 -6.45 2.31 -13.20
CA GLY A 39 -6.60 3.75 -13.00
C GLY A 39 -8.05 4.25 -13.07
N THR A 40 -9.03 3.37 -13.28
CA THR A 40 -10.45 3.74 -13.24
C THR A 40 -10.83 4.29 -11.87
N GLN A 41 -11.62 5.37 -11.84
CA GLN A 41 -12.05 5.99 -10.59
C GLN A 41 -13.07 5.13 -9.86
N GLY A 42 -12.98 5.12 -8.52
CA GLY A 42 -14.05 4.61 -7.65
C GLY A 42 -15.40 5.23 -7.98
N ASP A 43 -16.45 4.41 -7.98
CA ASP A 43 -17.84 4.80 -8.25
C ASP A 43 -18.64 5.19 -6.99
N ASP A 44 -18.02 5.15 -5.81
CA ASP A 44 -18.61 5.59 -4.53
C ASP A 44 -17.50 6.10 -3.57
N ASP A 45 -17.90 6.56 -2.38
CA ASP A 45 -17.06 7.20 -1.37
C ASP A 45 -15.96 6.28 -0.80
N SER A 46 -14.84 6.89 -0.38
CA SER A 46 -13.73 6.24 0.33
C SER A 46 -13.40 6.95 1.64
N PHE A 47 -12.93 6.19 2.63
CA PHE A 47 -12.71 6.64 4.01
C PHE A 47 -11.43 6.05 4.63
N HIS A 48 -11.11 6.51 5.84
CA HIS A 48 -10.04 6.08 6.73
C HIS A 48 -8.72 5.64 6.04
N PRO A 49 -8.03 6.55 5.32
CA PRO A 49 -6.76 6.20 4.71
C PRO A 49 -5.67 5.97 5.78
N SER A 50 -4.83 4.97 5.54
CA SER A 50 -3.61 4.66 6.30
C SER A 50 -2.43 4.55 5.36
N LEU A 51 -1.28 5.14 5.72
CA LEU A 51 -0.10 5.24 4.88
C LEU A 51 1.06 4.40 5.46
N SER A 52 1.80 3.68 4.61
CA SER A 52 3.05 3.03 5.01
C SER A 52 4.14 4.04 5.35
N ALA A 53 5.18 3.62 6.07
CA ALA A 53 6.23 4.53 6.54
C ALA A 53 7.01 5.21 5.42
N ASP A 54 7.14 4.54 4.27
CA ASP A 54 7.78 5.04 3.05
C ASP A 54 6.82 5.78 2.11
N GLY A 55 5.52 5.80 2.43
CA GLY A 55 4.48 6.45 1.62
C GLY A 55 4.07 5.69 0.36
N ARG A 56 4.61 4.49 0.12
CA ARG A 56 4.33 3.71 -1.10
C ARG A 56 2.95 3.05 -1.07
N PHE A 57 2.57 2.49 0.09
CA PHE A 57 1.34 1.74 0.25
C PHE A 57 0.30 2.57 0.99
N VAL A 58 -0.92 2.57 0.47
CA VAL A 58 -2.06 3.24 1.10
C VAL A 58 -3.19 2.24 1.26
N ALA A 59 -3.58 1.96 2.50
CA ALA A 59 -4.79 1.22 2.80
C ALA A 59 -5.95 2.19 3.01
N PHE A 60 -7.15 1.82 2.58
CA PHE A 60 -8.36 2.63 2.73
C PHE A 60 -9.59 1.74 2.62
N ASP A 61 -10.70 2.14 3.22
CA ASP A 61 -11.99 1.50 2.99
C ASP A 61 -12.83 2.29 1.98
N SER A 62 -13.65 1.58 1.21
CA SER A 62 -14.45 2.19 0.15
C SER A 62 -15.76 1.46 -0.07
N LYS A 63 -16.81 2.21 -0.43
CA LYS A 63 -18.08 1.66 -0.90
C LYS A 63 -18.05 1.31 -2.40
N ALA A 64 -16.99 1.71 -3.09
CA ALA A 64 -16.90 1.58 -4.55
C ALA A 64 -16.85 0.10 -4.98
N GLU A 65 -17.73 -0.26 -5.92
CA GLU A 65 -17.89 -1.62 -6.44
C GLU A 65 -16.92 -1.93 -7.59
N ASN A 66 -16.06 -0.99 -7.99
CA ASN A 66 -15.19 -1.10 -9.17
C ASN A 66 -13.67 -1.04 -8.89
N LEU A 67 -13.21 -1.00 -7.63
CA LEU A 67 -11.78 -0.81 -7.29
C LEU A 67 -10.88 -2.06 -7.30
N GLY A 68 -11.46 -3.27 -7.29
CA GLY A 68 -10.70 -4.53 -7.24
C GLY A 68 -11.46 -5.74 -7.78
N SER A 69 -10.87 -6.93 -7.65
CA SER A 69 -11.46 -8.19 -8.09
C SER A 69 -12.51 -8.70 -7.09
N LEU A 70 -13.65 -9.19 -7.59
CA LEU A 70 -14.79 -9.73 -6.83
C LEU A 70 -14.48 -11.09 -6.19
N PRO A 71 -15.17 -11.50 -5.11
CA PRO A 71 -16.43 -10.94 -4.57
C PRO A 71 -16.27 -9.78 -3.57
N LYS A 72 -17.24 -8.85 -3.56
CA LYS A 72 -17.29 -7.61 -2.76
C LYS A 72 -18.54 -7.54 -1.88
N SER A 73 -18.50 -6.73 -0.82
CA SER A 73 -19.69 -6.47 0.00
C SER A 73 -20.55 -5.34 -0.58
N THR A 74 -21.83 -5.28 -0.18
CA THR A 74 -22.73 -4.15 -0.50
C THR A 74 -22.56 -2.95 0.44
N LYS A 75 -21.53 -2.97 1.30
CA LYS A 75 -21.30 -1.96 2.34
C LYS A 75 -19.98 -1.25 2.09
N ARG A 76 -18.88 -1.77 2.62
CA ARG A 76 -17.53 -1.22 2.48
C ARG A 76 -16.55 -2.36 2.46
N ASP A 77 -15.53 -2.22 1.64
CA ASP A 77 -14.42 -3.15 1.56
C ASP A 77 -13.11 -2.41 1.81
N VAL A 78 -12.12 -3.12 2.36
CA VAL A 78 -10.77 -2.59 2.60
C VAL A 78 -9.89 -2.94 1.42
N PHE A 79 -9.17 -1.94 0.91
CA PHE A 79 -8.25 -2.07 -0.20
C PHE A 79 -6.84 -1.64 0.22
N LEU A 80 -5.84 -2.17 -0.48
CA LEU A 80 -4.46 -1.68 -0.44
C LEU A 80 -4.06 -1.23 -1.85
N ARG A 81 -3.60 0.01 -1.95
CA ARG A 81 -2.99 0.58 -3.16
C ARG A 81 -1.48 0.58 -3.02
N ASP A 82 -0.78 -0.08 -3.94
CA ASP A 82 0.61 0.20 -4.23
C ASP A 82 0.68 1.36 -5.23
N THR A 83 1.22 2.50 -4.79
CA THR A 83 1.37 3.71 -5.64
C THR A 83 2.64 3.69 -6.47
N CYS A 84 3.55 2.74 -6.22
CA CYS A 84 4.90 2.72 -6.78
C CYS A 84 5.76 3.96 -6.48
N ILE A 85 5.33 4.85 -5.58
CA ILE A 85 6.14 5.99 -5.14
C ILE A 85 7.41 5.45 -4.48
N GLY A 86 8.57 5.91 -4.94
CA GLY A 86 9.87 5.47 -4.43
C GLY A 86 10.28 4.05 -4.86
N ALA A 87 9.48 3.34 -5.67
CA ALA A 87 9.80 2.01 -6.16
C ALA A 87 10.81 2.04 -7.34
N PRO A 88 11.51 0.92 -7.63
CA PRO A 88 12.35 0.81 -8.82
C PRO A 88 11.58 1.04 -10.13
N ALA A 89 12.30 1.41 -11.18
CA ALA A 89 11.74 1.56 -12.51
C ALA A 89 11.03 0.27 -12.97
N GLY A 90 9.82 0.42 -13.53
CA GLY A 90 8.99 -0.70 -13.98
C GLY A 90 7.97 -1.20 -12.96
N CYS A 91 7.86 -0.56 -11.79
CA CYS A 91 6.72 -0.79 -10.89
C CYS A 91 5.42 -0.29 -11.53
N THR A 92 4.39 -1.14 -11.52
CA THR A 92 3.04 -0.81 -11.99
C THR A 92 2.11 -0.66 -10.80
N PRO A 93 1.47 0.51 -10.59
CA PRO A 93 0.52 0.71 -9.51
C PRO A 93 -0.59 -0.34 -9.53
N SER A 94 -1.04 -0.77 -8.36
CA SER A 94 -2.08 -1.80 -8.26
C SER A 94 -2.93 -1.65 -7.02
N THR A 95 -4.18 -2.04 -7.14
CA THR A 95 -5.16 -2.05 -6.05
C THR A 95 -5.63 -3.48 -5.84
N ILE A 96 -5.54 -3.94 -4.59
CA ILE A 96 -6.01 -5.27 -4.20
C ILE A 96 -7.06 -5.16 -3.10
N LEU A 97 -8.02 -6.09 -3.13
CA LEU A 97 -9.00 -6.28 -2.06
C LEU A 97 -8.32 -6.99 -0.90
N ILE A 98 -8.33 -6.38 0.29
CA ILE A 98 -7.74 -6.90 1.52
C ILE A 98 -8.78 -7.61 2.37
N SER A 99 -10.00 -7.06 2.46
CA SER A 99 -11.08 -7.59 3.29
C SER A 99 -11.68 -8.86 2.66
N GLN A 100 -10.89 -9.94 2.64
CA GLN A 100 -11.28 -11.25 2.13
C GLN A 100 -11.57 -12.19 3.31
N CYS A 101 -12.68 -12.91 3.22
CA CYS A 101 -13.08 -13.92 4.20
C CYS A 101 -12.84 -15.32 3.62
N ASN A 102 -11.58 -15.76 3.54
CA ASN A 102 -11.19 -17.03 2.92
C ASN A 102 -11.79 -17.26 1.50
N GLY A 103 -11.83 -16.20 0.68
CA GLY A 103 -12.40 -16.22 -0.67
C GLY A 103 -13.93 -16.09 -0.75
N GLN A 104 -14.62 -15.91 0.38
CA GLN A 104 -16.04 -15.60 0.41
C GLN A 104 -16.30 -14.08 0.35
N ALA A 105 -17.45 -13.73 -0.24
CA ALA A 105 -17.98 -12.37 -0.20
C ALA A 105 -18.31 -12.00 1.25
N LEU A 106 -17.84 -10.84 1.70
CA LEU A 106 -18.26 -10.30 2.98
C LEU A 106 -19.74 -9.89 2.90
N GLN A 107 -20.59 -10.46 3.75
CA GLN A 107 -22.00 -10.06 3.84
C GLN A 107 -22.18 -8.72 4.59
N PHE A 108 -21.17 -8.34 5.37
CA PHE A 108 -21.11 -7.16 6.23
C PHE A 108 -19.82 -6.40 5.93
N GLY A 109 -19.82 -5.08 6.11
CA GLY A 109 -18.68 -4.24 5.69
C GLY A 109 -17.41 -4.49 6.49
N SER A 110 -16.29 -4.01 5.96
CA SER A 110 -15.01 -3.87 6.68
C SER A 110 -14.54 -2.42 6.62
N ASP A 111 -13.84 -1.97 7.65
CA ASP A 111 -13.35 -0.59 7.73
C ASP A 111 -12.09 -0.43 8.60
N SER A 112 -11.70 0.83 8.82
CA SER A 112 -10.64 1.25 9.74
C SER A 112 -9.29 0.56 9.49
N PRO A 113 -8.77 0.55 8.25
CA PRO A 113 -7.54 -0.16 7.96
C PRO A 113 -6.31 0.51 8.55
N SER A 114 -5.33 -0.31 8.93
CA SER A 114 -3.99 0.11 9.34
C SER A 114 -2.94 -0.75 8.62
N VAL A 115 -2.10 -0.12 7.81
CA VAL A 115 -1.03 -0.81 7.05
C VAL A 115 0.31 -0.77 7.79
N SER A 116 1.06 -1.87 7.74
CA SER A 116 2.43 -1.94 8.28
C SER A 116 3.41 -1.07 7.51
N ALA A 117 4.55 -0.76 8.13
CA ALA A 117 5.57 0.11 7.55
C ALA A 117 6.07 -0.34 6.17
N ASP A 118 6.09 -1.64 5.91
CA ASP A 118 6.53 -2.30 4.68
C ASP A 118 5.39 -2.71 3.74
N GLY A 119 4.14 -2.44 4.10
CA GLY A 119 2.96 -2.86 3.34
C GLY A 119 2.59 -4.33 3.48
N ARG A 120 3.36 -5.13 4.22
CA ARG A 120 3.13 -6.58 4.33
C ARG A 120 1.83 -6.92 5.05
N PHE A 121 1.54 -6.26 6.16
CA PHE A 121 0.39 -6.56 7.00
C PHE A 121 -0.62 -5.43 6.97
N VAL A 122 -1.91 -5.77 6.89
CA VAL A 122 -3.00 -4.80 7.02
C VAL A 122 -3.96 -5.30 8.09
N ALA A 123 -4.08 -4.54 9.18
CA ALA A 123 -5.10 -4.78 10.21
C ALA A 123 -6.39 -4.03 9.83
N PHE A 124 -7.54 -4.62 10.10
CA PHE A 124 -8.84 -4.02 9.80
C PHE A 124 -9.96 -4.61 10.66
N ASP A 125 -11.05 -3.86 10.77
CA ASP A 125 -12.27 -4.26 11.45
C ASP A 125 -13.20 -4.96 10.46
N SER A 126 -13.76 -6.11 10.84
CA SER A 126 -14.66 -6.89 9.99
C SER A 126 -15.64 -7.75 10.81
N ASP A 127 -16.75 -8.11 10.18
CA ASP A 127 -17.71 -9.13 10.67
C ASP A 127 -17.57 -10.46 9.90
N CYS A 128 -16.37 -10.78 9.37
CA CYS A 128 -16.12 -12.00 8.59
C CYS A 128 -16.56 -13.27 9.35
N SER A 129 -17.65 -13.89 8.90
CA SER A 129 -18.35 -14.98 9.60
C SER A 129 -17.64 -16.34 9.58
N ASP A 130 -16.54 -16.48 8.84
CA ASP A 130 -15.90 -17.78 8.59
C ASP A 130 -14.67 -18.05 9.47
N LEU A 131 -14.34 -17.13 10.39
CA LEU A 131 -13.10 -17.20 11.18
C LEU A 131 -13.29 -17.52 12.68
N HIS A 132 -14.52 -17.71 13.17
CA HIS A 132 -14.73 -18.32 14.49
C HIS A 132 -16.11 -19.00 14.62
N PRO A 133 -16.20 -20.30 15.03
CA PRO A 133 -17.47 -21.02 15.15
C PRO A 133 -18.45 -20.51 16.21
N ARG A 134 -18.09 -19.47 16.99
CA ARG A 134 -18.88 -18.98 18.13
C ARG A 134 -19.34 -17.53 18.02
N ASP A 135 -18.82 -16.78 17.06
CA ASP A 135 -19.04 -15.33 16.99
C ASP A 135 -19.85 -14.96 15.77
N PHE A 136 -21.16 -15.10 15.90
CA PHE A 136 -22.08 -14.45 14.99
C PHE A 136 -22.18 -12.97 15.38
N PHE A 137 -21.73 -12.07 14.51
CA PHE A 137 -22.04 -10.62 14.50
C PHE A 137 -21.28 -9.71 15.47
N VAL A 138 -20.01 -10.00 15.81
CA VAL A 138 -19.15 -9.01 16.50
C VAL A 138 -18.07 -8.49 15.57
N ASN A 139 -18.08 -7.16 15.38
CA ASN A 139 -17.01 -6.48 14.66
C ASN A 139 -15.70 -6.72 15.41
N SER A 140 -14.75 -7.34 14.72
CA SER A 140 -13.54 -7.87 15.29
C SER A 140 -12.33 -7.47 14.47
N VAL A 141 -11.16 -7.48 15.10
CA VAL A 141 -9.91 -7.13 14.44
C VAL A 141 -9.32 -8.36 13.75
N TYR A 142 -9.00 -8.18 12.46
CA TYR A 142 -8.32 -9.15 11.61
C TYR A 142 -7.01 -8.58 11.08
N LEU A 143 -6.10 -9.47 10.71
CA LEU A 143 -4.82 -9.14 10.09
C LEU A 143 -4.70 -9.89 8.76
N PHE A 144 -4.49 -9.16 7.66
CA PHE A 144 -4.18 -9.74 6.35
C PHE A 144 -2.68 -9.71 6.10
N ASP A 145 -2.08 -10.86 5.79
CA ASP A 145 -0.70 -10.94 5.26
C ASP A 145 -0.77 -10.89 3.74
N THR A 146 -0.25 -9.82 3.14
CA THR A 146 -0.19 -9.62 1.68
C THR A 146 0.93 -10.41 1.01
N CYS A 147 1.84 -10.99 1.80
CA CYS A 147 3.09 -11.61 1.34
C CYS A 147 4.08 -10.67 0.66
N ILE A 148 3.86 -9.34 0.71
CA ILE A 148 4.85 -8.36 0.20
C ILE A 148 6.16 -8.52 0.97
N GLY A 149 7.27 -8.71 0.24
CA GLY A 149 8.59 -8.93 0.82
C GLY A 149 8.77 -10.27 1.54
N ALA A 150 7.79 -11.18 1.48
CA ALA A 150 7.88 -12.50 2.11
C ALA A 150 8.73 -13.48 1.27
N PRO A 151 9.29 -14.54 1.89
CA PRO A 151 9.95 -15.63 1.16
C PRO A 151 9.05 -16.30 0.13
N ALA A 152 9.67 -16.98 -0.84
CA ALA A 152 8.95 -17.77 -1.84
C ALA A 152 8.04 -18.82 -1.18
N GLY A 153 6.81 -18.94 -1.68
CA GLY A 153 5.80 -19.86 -1.15
C GLY A 153 4.82 -19.24 -0.13
N CYS A 154 4.92 -17.93 0.13
CA CYS A 154 3.91 -17.22 0.89
C CYS A 154 2.61 -17.10 0.09
N THR A 155 1.48 -17.47 0.71
CA THR A 155 0.14 -17.33 0.16
C THR A 155 -0.61 -16.29 0.99
N PRO A 156 -1.18 -15.23 0.39
CA PRO A 156 -1.94 -14.23 1.12
C PRO A 156 -3.07 -14.85 1.94
N SER A 157 -3.25 -14.39 3.17
CA SER A 157 -4.26 -14.96 4.08
C SER A 157 -4.70 -13.98 5.18
N THR A 158 -5.91 -14.20 5.68
CA THR A 158 -6.50 -13.46 6.79
C THR A 158 -6.36 -14.25 8.10
N ILE A 159 -5.89 -13.60 9.15
CA ILE A 159 -5.70 -14.15 10.49
C ILE A 159 -6.61 -13.39 11.46
N PHE A 160 -7.33 -14.13 12.32
CA PHE A 160 -8.08 -13.55 13.43
C PHE A 160 -7.14 -13.21 14.58
N VAL A 161 -7.14 -11.96 15.06
CA VAL A 161 -6.19 -11.49 16.10
C VAL A 161 -6.84 -11.08 17.42
N SER A 162 -8.17 -11.04 17.48
CA SER A 162 -8.92 -10.59 18.67
C SER A 162 -9.35 -11.72 19.61
N GLU A 163 -8.78 -12.93 19.48
CA GLU A 163 -9.02 -14.02 20.43
C GLU A 163 -8.22 -13.80 21.73
N ALA A 164 -8.90 -13.82 22.87
CA ALA A 164 -8.23 -14.02 24.14
C ALA A 164 -7.70 -15.47 24.18
N ALA A 165 -6.37 -15.65 24.25
CA ALA A 165 -5.81 -16.96 24.57
C ALA A 165 -6.54 -17.53 25.81
N PRO A 166 -6.88 -18.83 25.85
CA PRO A 166 -7.40 -19.41 27.08
C PRO A 166 -6.28 -19.30 28.13
N PHE A 167 -6.36 -18.28 28.98
CA PHE A 167 -5.47 -18.12 30.13
C PHE A 167 -5.80 -19.24 31.12
N GLY A 168 -5.27 -20.43 30.88
CA GLY A 168 -5.12 -21.46 31.88
C GLY A 168 -3.97 -21.10 32.80
N PHE A 169 -4.21 -20.18 33.75
CA PHE A 169 -3.44 -20.21 34.98
C PHE A 169 -3.85 -21.49 35.71
N THR A 170 -3.06 -22.55 35.57
CA THR A 170 -3.06 -23.59 36.59
C THR A 170 -2.46 -22.95 37.83
N ASP A 171 -3.31 -22.55 38.78
CA ASP A 171 -2.88 -22.32 40.15
C ASP A 171 -2.30 -23.64 40.67
N SER A 172 -0.98 -23.77 40.63
CA SER A 172 -0.28 -24.77 41.42
C SER A 172 -0.19 -24.24 42.84
N GLY A 173 -1.24 -24.51 43.62
CA GLY A 173 -1.19 -24.48 45.08
C GLY A 173 -0.35 -25.61 45.65
#